data_AF-A0A497EI44-F1
#
_entry.id   AF-A0A497EI44-F1
#
_cell.length_a   1.000
_cell.length_b   1.000
_cell.length_c   1.000
_cell.angle_alpha   90.00
_cell.angle_beta   90.00
_cell.angle_gamma   90.00
#
_symmetry.space_group_name_H-M   'P 1'
#
loop_
_entity.id
_entity.type
_entity.pdbx_description
1 polymer ?
#
loop_
_entity_poly.entity_id
_entity_poly.type
_entity_poly.pdbx_seq_one_letter_code
_entity_poly.pdbx_strand_id
1 'polypeptide(L)'
;MIWKKGQGLPITVIIIAAIALVILVVLVAMFIGKMGIFGKKVTTVTEISCTESCFKNTQGARVHGVVMPGPTCPDGYHEQYGSFKDVGAGELCCIDDTKTENDAGC
;
A
#
# COMPACT_ATOMS: atom_id res chain seq x y z
N MET A 1 42.49 -11.29 -51.34
CA MET A 1 41.24 -12.05 -51.16
C MET A 1 40.89 -12.00 -49.68
N ILE A 2 40.04 -11.04 -49.28
CA ILE A 2 39.60 -10.89 -47.88
C ILE A 2 38.48 -11.90 -47.65
N TRP A 3 38.84 -13.01 -47.02
CA TRP A 3 37.93 -14.05 -46.57
C TRP A 3 36.94 -13.46 -45.57
N LYS A 4 35.70 -13.20 -46.00
CA LYS A 4 34.57 -13.06 -45.09
C LYS A 4 34.29 -14.45 -44.49
N LYS A 5 34.99 -14.79 -43.40
CA LYS A 5 34.56 -15.84 -42.48
C LYS A 5 33.30 -15.35 -41.79
N GLY A 6 32.15 -15.55 -42.46
CA GLY A 6 30.86 -15.48 -41.80
C GLY A 6 30.92 -16.44 -40.61
N GLN A 7 30.54 -15.95 -39.43
CA GLN A 7 30.27 -16.81 -38.29
C GLN A 7 29.43 -18.00 -38.77
N GLY A 8 29.79 -19.23 -38.40
CA GLY A 8 29.10 -20.45 -38.83
C GLY A 8 27.65 -20.57 -38.35
N LEU A 9 27.12 -19.52 -37.74
CA LEU A 9 25.72 -19.40 -37.39
C LEU A 9 24.98 -18.63 -38.50
N PRO A 10 23.84 -19.15 -38.96
CA PRO A 10 23.02 -18.45 -39.95
C PRO A 10 22.68 -17.04 -39.45
N ILE A 11 22.77 -16.03 -40.31
CA ILE A 11 22.41 -14.63 -39.99
C ILE A 11 20.98 -14.55 -39.41
N THR A 12 20.08 -15.40 -39.89
CA THR A 12 18.71 -15.53 -39.38
C THR A 12 18.67 -15.87 -37.88
N VAL A 13 19.56 -16.73 -37.40
CA VAL A 13 19.65 -17.09 -35.98
C VAL A 13 20.10 -15.90 -35.14
N ILE A 14 21.06 -15.11 -35.63
CA ILE A 14 21.54 -13.90 -34.95
C ILE A 14 20.41 -12.88 -34.81
N ILE A 15 19.62 -12.69 -35.87
CA ILE A 15 18.47 -11.76 -35.86
C ILE A 15 17.41 -12.22 -34.86
N ILE A 16 17.05 -13.51 -34.87
CA ILE A 16 16.05 -14.06 -33.94
C ILE A 16 16.52 -13.91 -32.48
N ALA A 17 17.79 -14.22 -32.21
CA ALA A 17 18.37 -14.09 -30.87
C ALA A 17 18.33 -12.63 -30.36
N ALA A 18 18.63 -11.66 -31.23
CA ALA A 18 18.56 -10.24 -30.89
C ALA A 18 17.13 -9.79 -30.56
N ILE A 19 16.14 -10.20 -31.37
CA ILE A 19 14.73 -9.87 -31.13
C ILE A 19 14.24 -10.47 -29.80
N ALA A 20 14.56 -11.74 -29.53
CA ALA A 20 14.19 -12.40 -28.29
C ALA A 20 14.78 -11.71 -27.06
N LEU A 21 16.04 -11.27 -27.14
CA LEU A 21 16.71 -10.55 -26.06
C LEU A 21 16.05 -9.20 -25.79
N VAL A 22 15.71 -8.43 -26.83
CA VAL A 22 15.01 -7.15 -26.69
C VAL A 22 13.66 -7.33 -25.99
N ILE A 23 12.87 -8.33 -26.41
CA ILE A 23 11.58 -8.61 -25.79
C ILE A 23 11.76 -8.95 -24.29
N LEU A 24 12.76 -9.77 -23.96
CA LEU A 24 13.04 -10.14 -22.58
C LEU A 24 13.36 -8.92 -21.71
N VAL A 25 14.19 -7.99 -22.19
CA VAL A 25 14.51 -6.75 -21.47
C VAL A 25 13.26 -5.90 -21.23
N VAL A 26 12.41 -5.75 -22.25
CA VAL A 26 11.16 -4.97 -22.14
C VAL A 26 10.21 -5.59 -21.11
N LEU A 27 10.05 -6.93 -21.13
CA LEU A 27 9.22 -7.64 -20.16
C LEU A 27 9.73 -7.44 -18.73
N VAL A 28 11.03 -7.62 -18.49
CA VAL A 28 11.62 -7.42 -17.16
C VAL A 28 11.42 -5.98 -16.68
N ALA A 29 11.64 -4.99 -17.53
CA ALA A 29 11.42 -3.58 -17.19
C ALA A 29 9.95 -3.28 -16.84
N MET A 30 9.00 -3.83 -17.61
CA MET A 30 7.57 -3.70 -17.31
C MET A 30 7.20 -4.36 -15.98
N PHE A 31 7.73 -5.55 -15.68
CA PHE A 31 7.47 -6.25 -14.43
C PHE A 31 8.02 -5.48 -13.22
N ILE A 32 9.25 -4.97 -13.29
CA ILE A 32 9.85 -4.15 -12.22
C ILE A 32 9.05 -2.86 -12.01
N GLY A 33 8.68 -2.17 -13.09
CA GLY A 33 7.90 -0.94 -13.02
C GLY A 33 6.52 -1.14 -12.38
N LYS A 34 5.85 -2.25 -12.68
CA LYS A 34 4.58 -2.60 -12.04
C LYS A 34 4.76 -2.99 -10.57
N MET A 35 5.74 -3.84 -10.24
CA MET A 35 6.00 -4.25 -8.85
C MET A 35 6.34 -3.07 -7.92
N GLY A 36 7.11 -2.09 -8.41
CA GLY A 36 7.43 -0.88 -7.64
C GLY A 36 6.21 -0.03 -7.29
N ILE A 37 5.15 -0.07 -8.12
CA ILE A 37 3.89 0.63 -7.85
C ILE A 37 3.01 -0.16 -6.89
N PHE A 38 3.02 -1.50 -6.95
CA PHE A 38 2.27 -2.35 -6.03
C PHE A 38 2.83 -2.30 -4.61
N GLY A 39 4.15 -2.31 -4.41
CA GLY A 39 4.76 -2.22 -3.08
C GLY A 39 4.39 -0.93 -2.33
N LYS A 40 4.41 0.21 -3.01
CA LYS A 40 4.11 1.53 -2.40
C LYS A 40 2.66 1.67 -1.92
N LYS A 41 1.71 0.99 -2.56
CA LYS A 41 0.30 1.02 -2.17
C LYS A 41 -0.04 0.08 -1.01
N VAL A 42 0.72 -0.99 -0.83
CA VAL A 42 0.52 -1.92 0.29
C VAL A 42 1.06 -1.32 1.59
N THR A 43 2.19 -0.61 1.54
CA THR A 43 2.73 0.07 2.72
C THR A 43 1.73 1.07 3.29
N THR A 44 1.00 1.81 2.45
CA THR A 44 0.03 2.83 2.90
C THR A 44 -1.21 2.25 3.62
N VAL A 45 -1.52 0.96 3.45
CA VAL A 45 -2.67 0.31 4.11
C VAL A 45 -2.28 -0.27 5.46
N THR A 46 -1.00 -0.56 5.68
CA THR A 46 -0.48 -1.10 6.94
C THR A 46 -0.15 -0.03 7.99
N GLU A 47 -0.42 1.25 7.70
CA GLU A 47 -0.05 2.39 8.56
C GLU A 47 -1.20 3.26 9.03
N ILE A 48 -2.37 2.68 9.25
CA ILE A 48 -3.48 3.44 9.81
C ILE A 48 -3.17 3.64 11.30
N SER A 49 -3.04 4.89 11.74
CA SER A 49 -2.97 5.25 13.17
C SER A 49 -4.37 5.59 13.66
N CYS A 50 -4.80 5.04 14.79
CA CYS A 50 -6.08 5.38 15.43
C CYS A 50 -6.18 6.89 15.71
N THR A 51 -5.09 7.49 16.19
CA THR A 51 -5.08 8.88 16.65
C THR A 51 -5.02 9.89 15.50
N GLU A 52 -4.40 9.53 14.37
CA GLU A 52 -4.23 10.44 13.22
C GLU A 52 -5.26 10.21 12.11
N SER A 53 -6.06 9.14 12.21
CA SER A 53 -7.08 8.81 11.22
C SER A 53 -8.42 9.45 11.57
N CYS A 54 -9.11 9.90 10.52
CA CYS A 54 -10.44 10.49 10.63
C CYS A 54 -11.53 9.43 10.43
N PHE A 55 -12.25 9.12 11.50
CA PHE A 55 -13.37 8.19 11.51
C PHE A 55 -14.69 8.95 11.53
N LYS A 56 -15.74 8.33 11.00
CA LYS A 56 -17.08 8.90 11.05
C LYS A 56 -17.82 8.31 12.24
N ASN A 57 -18.27 9.15 13.15
CA ASN A 57 -19.02 8.70 14.31
C ASN A 57 -20.51 8.44 13.99
N THR A 58 -21.26 8.03 15.00
CA THR A 58 -22.69 7.68 14.87
C THR A 58 -23.57 8.88 14.47
N GLN A 59 -23.15 10.11 14.81
CA GLN A 59 -23.80 11.37 14.40
C GLN A 59 -23.36 11.85 13.02
N GLY A 60 -22.38 11.18 12.42
CA GLY A 60 -21.85 11.48 11.11
C GLY A 60 -20.79 12.58 11.06
N ALA A 61 -20.30 13.04 12.21
CA ALA A 61 -19.15 13.91 12.31
C ALA A 61 -17.84 13.12 12.09
N ARG A 62 -16.83 13.78 11.54
CA ARG A 62 -15.49 13.23 11.33
C ARG A 62 -14.63 13.58 12.54
N VAL A 63 -14.20 12.58 13.28
CA VAL A 63 -13.45 12.75 14.53
C VAL A 63 -12.19 11.89 14.51
N HIS A 64 -11.17 12.32 15.25
CA HIS A 64 -9.98 11.49 15.44
C HIS A 64 -10.28 10.37 16.44
N GLY A 65 -9.67 9.21 16.23
CA GLY A 65 -9.73 8.14 17.22
C GLY A 65 -8.89 8.46 18.45
N VAL A 66 -9.20 7.83 19.56
CA VAL A 66 -8.43 7.91 20.80
C VAL A 66 -8.11 6.50 21.27
N VAL A 67 -6.83 6.25 21.53
CA VAL A 67 -6.37 4.98 22.08
C VAL A 67 -6.70 4.96 23.58
N MET A 68 -7.47 3.97 24.00
CA MET A 68 -7.84 3.80 25.40
C MET A 68 -7.45 2.40 25.91
N PRO A 69 -6.95 2.28 27.15
CA PRO A 69 -6.72 1.00 27.78
C PRO A 69 -8.02 0.41 28.31
N GLY A 70 -8.22 -0.90 28.15
CA GLY A 70 -9.36 -1.60 28.72
C GLY A 70 -9.99 -2.61 27.76
N PRO A 71 -10.92 -3.43 28.26
CA PRO A 71 -11.61 -4.42 27.43
C PRO A 71 -12.70 -3.80 26.54
N THR A 72 -13.15 -2.58 26.84
CA THR A 72 -14.21 -1.88 26.11
C THR A 72 -14.02 -0.36 26.19
N CYS A 73 -14.53 0.36 25.19
CA CYS A 73 -14.62 1.82 25.22
C CYS A 73 -15.65 2.30 26.27
N PRO A 74 -15.48 3.51 26.86
CA PRO A 74 -16.43 4.10 27.79
C PRO A 74 -17.73 4.55 27.10
N ASP A 75 -18.78 4.82 27.89
CA ASP A 75 -20.07 5.29 27.38
C ASP A 75 -19.92 6.57 26.53
N GLY A 76 -20.59 6.60 25.38
CA GLY A 76 -20.46 7.67 24.40
C GLY A 76 -19.29 7.49 23.43
N TYR A 77 -18.59 6.36 23.49
CA TYR A 77 -17.61 5.95 22.49
C TYR A 77 -17.96 4.58 21.90
N HIS A 78 -17.67 4.38 20.61
CA HIS A 78 -17.69 3.05 20.01
C HIS A 78 -16.30 2.57 19.63
N GLU A 79 -16.14 1.25 19.61
CA GLU A 79 -14.91 0.58 19.20
C GLU A 79 -14.76 0.63 17.68
N GLN A 80 -13.65 1.20 17.22
CA GLN A 80 -13.26 1.10 15.82
C GLN A 80 -12.35 -0.12 15.64
N TYR A 81 -12.84 -1.14 14.95
CA TYR A 81 -12.03 -2.29 14.59
C TYR A 81 -11.10 -1.95 13.42
N GLY A 82 -9.85 -2.39 13.52
CA GLY A 82 -8.81 -2.16 12.52
C GLY A 82 -7.44 -2.63 12.98
N SER A 83 -6.46 -2.60 12.09
CA SER A 83 -5.05 -2.78 12.45
C SER A 83 -4.43 -1.39 12.57
N PHE A 84 -4.22 -0.97 13.82
CA PHE A 84 -3.63 0.32 14.12
C PHE A 84 -2.19 0.16 14.57
N LYS A 85 -1.34 1.11 14.16
CA LYS A 85 0.08 1.10 14.55
C LYS A 85 0.31 1.57 15.98
N ASP A 86 -0.58 2.40 16.48
CA ASP A 86 -0.54 3.09 17.78
C ASP A 86 -1.40 2.39 18.85
N VAL A 87 -2.11 1.32 18.51
CA VAL A 87 -2.89 0.53 19.47
C VAL A 87 -2.11 -0.72 19.89
N GLY A 88 -1.72 -0.77 21.17
CA GLY A 88 -0.99 -1.88 21.77
C GLY A 88 -1.87 -3.03 22.26
N ALA A 89 -1.23 -4.02 22.89
CA ALA A 89 -1.93 -5.16 23.49
C ALA A 89 -2.75 -4.71 24.71
N GLY A 90 -4.08 -4.92 24.67
CA GLY A 90 -4.99 -4.49 25.74
C GLY A 90 -5.48 -3.04 25.61
N GLU A 91 -5.17 -2.40 24.49
CA GLU A 91 -5.70 -1.09 24.11
C GLU A 91 -6.67 -1.25 22.93
N LEU A 92 -7.58 -0.29 22.81
CA LEU A 92 -8.61 -0.24 21.79
C LEU A 92 -8.63 1.15 21.16
N CYS A 93 -9.03 1.21 19.88
CA CYS A 93 -9.32 2.47 19.22
C CYS A 93 -10.78 2.86 19.48
N CYS A 94 -11.00 3.95 20.19
CA CYS A 94 -12.32 4.45 20.56
C CYS A 94 -12.66 5.74 19.81
N ILE A 95 -13.89 5.84 19.33
CA ILE A 95 -14.38 6.99 18.56
C ILE A 95 -15.50 7.67 19.33
N ASP A 96 -15.43 8.98 19.46
CA ASP A 96 -16.37 9.78 20.24
C ASP A 96 -17.72 9.96 19.51
N ASP A 97 -18.76 9.30 20.02
CA ASP A 97 -20.17 9.42 19.60
C ASP A 97 -20.92 10.47 20.41
N THR A 98 -20.26 11.41 21.05
CA THR A 98 -20.91 12.60 21.62
C THR A 98 -20.69 13.84 20.76
N LYS A 99 -19.64 13.84 19.94
CA LYS A 99 -19.32 14.93 19.03
C LYS A 99 -20.32 15.06 17.87
N THR A 100 -20.83 16.27 17.66
CA THR A 100 -21.70 16.60 16.53
C THR A 100 -21.00 17.44 15.46
N GLU A 101 -19.75 17.85 15.71
CA GLU A 101 -18.92 18.65 14.82
C GLU A 101 -17.64 17.91 14.43
N ASN A 102 -17.10 18.24 13.26
CA ASN A 102 -15.87 17.62 12.76
C ASN A 102 -14.67 18.15 13.54
N ASP A 103 -13.74 17.27 13.91
CA ASP A 103 -12.45 17.68 14.45
C ASP A 103 -11.63 18.41 13.40
N ALA A 104 -10.91 19.46 13.82
CA ALA A 104 -10.04 20.21 12.93
C ALA A 104 -8.92 19.28 12.39
N GLY A 105 -8.78 19.20 11.07
CA GLY A 105 -7.86 18.28 10.40
C GLY A 105 -8.53 17.02 9.84
N CYS A 106 -9.82 16.84 10.15
CA CYS A 106 -10.75 15.93 9.50
C CYS A 106 -11.81 16.70 8.67
#